data_AF-A0A4U0RVU4-F1
#
_entry.id   AF-A0A4U0RVU4-F1
#
_cell.length_a   1.000
_cell.length_b   1.000
_cell.length_c   1.000
_cell.angle_alpha   90.00
_cell.angle_beta   90.00
_cell.angle_gamma   90.00
#
_symmetry.space_group_name_H-M   'P 1'
#
loop_
_entity.id
_entity.type
_entity.pdbx_description
1 polymer ?
#
loop_
_entity_poly.entity_id
_entity_poly.type
_entity_poly.pdbx_seq_one_letter_code
_entity_poly.pdbx_strand_id
1 'polypeptide(L)'
;MPAPLPPAARAREELVANLMAIPAALGLILAVIAFFHRGSGISGTPGAGLAILGMAALTVAALLVGRLAPGRLRTFVTVMILIGGLLTLLCAWFLMQGWIMLMIVLTLALWLVFILVAR
;
A
#
# COMPACT_ATOMS: atom_id res chain seq x y z
N MET A 1 30.04 -4.50 13.52
CA MET A 1 28.60 -4.84 13.65
C MET A 1 27.88 -3.58 14.11
N PRO A 2 26.90 -3.03 13.37
CA PRO A 2 26.18 -1.85 13.84
C PRO A 2 25.43 -2.17 15.13
N ALA A 3 25.48 -1.26 16.09
CA ALA A 3 24.86 -1.42 17.40
C ALA A 3 23.35 -1.64 17.28
N PRO A 4 22.74 -2.51 18.11
CA PRO A 4 21.29 -2.67 18.14
C PRO A 4 20.64 -1.34 18.54
N LEU A 5 19.75 -0.84 17.67
CA LEU A 5 19.01 0.40 17.89
C LEU A 5 18.20 0.32 19.20
N PRO A 6 18.06 1.44 19.93
CA PRO A 6 17.28 1.49 21.16
C PRO A 6 15.82 1.07 20.91
N PRO A 7 15.18 0.34 21.84
CA PRO A 7 13.85 -0.26 21.64
C PRO A 7 12.76 0.75 21.27
N ALA A 8 12.88 2.00 21.71
CA ALA A 8 11.96 3.08 21.36
C ALA A 8 11.99 3.46 19.86
N ALA A 9 13.15 3.34 19.19
CA ALA A 9 13.27 3.63 17.77
C ALA A 9 12.56 2.56 16.91
N ARG A 10 12.68 1.28 17.31
CA ARG A 10 11.96 0.17 16.66
C ARG A 10 10.45 0.28 16.83
N ALA A 11 9.97 0.56 18.04
CA ALA A 11 8.54 0.69 18.30
C ALA A 11 7.90 1.86 17.52
N ARG A 12 8.64 2.97 17.34
CA ARG A 12 8.18 4.11 16.55
C ARG A 12 8.11 3.78 15.05
N GLU A 13 9.09 3.05 14.53
CA GLU A 13 9.07 2.57 13.14
C GLU A 13 7.91 1.59 12.89
N GLU A 14 7.64 0.67 13.82
CA GLU A 14 6.50 -0.25 13.76
C GLU A 14 5.16 0.48 13.75
N LEU A 15 5.01 1.49 14.62
CA LEU A 15 3.79 2.29 14.72
C LEU A 15 3.55 3.09 13.43
N VAL A 16 4.61 3.67 12.85
CA VAL A 16 4.54 4.41 11.60
C VAL A 16 4.19 3.49 10.43
N ALA A 17 4.79 2.30 10.35
CA ALA A 17 4.45 1.31 9.33
C ALA A 17 2.99 0.84 9.42
N ASN A 18 2.47 0.60 10.63
CA ASN A 18 1.07 0.25 10.85
C ASN A 18 0.11 1.39 10.50
N LEU A 19 0.44 2.63 10.85
CA LEU A 19 -0.34 3.82 10.45
C LEU A 19 -0.37 3.98 8.92
N MET A 20 0.70 3.61 8.23
CA MET A 20 0.80 3.65 6.77
C MET A 20 0.07 2.49 6.07
N ALA A 21 -0.26 1.42 6.78
CA ALA A 21 -1.10 0.33 6.26
C ALA A 21 -2.59 0.72 6.19
N ILE A 22 -3.01 1.74 6.95
CA ILE A 22 -4.39 2.24 6.98
C ILE A 22 -4.90 2.65 5.59
N PRO A 23 -4.24 3.52 4.82
CA PRO A 23 -4.71 3.91 3.48
C PRO A 23 -4.73 2.74 2.48
N ALA A 24 -3.78 1.79 2.58
CA ALA A 24 -3.80 0.58 1.77
C ALA A 24 -5.04 -0.29 2.08
N ALA A 25 -5.35 -0.47 3.36
CA ALA A 25 -6.53 -1.20 3.81
C ALA A 25 -7.85 -0.49 3.43
N LEU A 26 -7.92 0.83 3.58
CA LEU A 26 -9.09 1.61 3.15
C LEU A 26 -9.30 1.52 1.64
N GLY A 27 -8.23 1.59 0.85
CA GLY A 27 -8.31 1.44 -0.58
C GLY A 27 -8.69 0.03 -1.03
N LEU A 28 -8.29 -1.02 -0.29
CA LEU A 28 -8.78 -2.38 -0.48
C LEU A 28 -10.29 -2.49 -0.24
N ILE A 29 -10.78 -1.90 0.85
CA ILE A 29 -12.22 -1.88 1.17
C ILE A 29 -13.00 -1.18 0.04
N LEU A 30 -12.51 -0.04 -0.46
CA LEU A 30 -13.14 0.65 -1.58
C LEU A 30 -13.11 -0.15 -2.88
N ALA A 31 -12.01 -0.87 -3.17
CA ALA A 31 -11.93 -1.75 -4.33
C ALA A 31 -12.94 -2.89 -4.27
N VAL A 32 -13.12 -3.49 -3.08
CA VAL A 32 -14.15 -4.52 -2.84
C VAL A 32 -15.55 -3.94 -3.02
N ILE A 33 -15.85 -2.80 -2.40
CA ILE A 33 -17.16 -2.14 -2.54
C ILE A 33 -17.45 -1.85 -4.02
N ALA A 34 -16.47 -1.31 -4.75
CA ALA A 34 -16.61 -0.96 -6.16
C ALA A 34 -16.92 -2.15 -7.07
N PHE A 35 -16.36 -3.32 -6.75
CA PHE A 35 -16.60 -4.55 -7.48
C PHE A 35 -18.06 -5.02 -7.32
N PHE A 36 -18.63 -4.90 -6.12
CA PHE A 36 -20.01 -5.31 -5.85
C PHE A 36 -21.06 -4.23 -6.16
N HIS A 37 -20.64 -2.96 -6.26
CA HIS A 37 -21.57 -1.85 -6.53
C HIS A 37 -21.94 -1.81 -8.02
N ARG A 38 -23.13 -2.28 -8.36
CA ARG A 38 -23.63 -2.34 -9.76
C ARG A 38 -23.73 -0.97 -10.46
N GLY A 39 -23.72 0.13 -9.71
CA GLY A 39 -23.70 1.49 -10.25
C GLY A 39 -22.32 2.04 -10.63
N SER A 40 -21.24 1.28 -10.44
CA SER A 40 -19.86 1.77 -10.67
C SER A 40 -19.41 1.75 -12.14
N GLY A 41 -20.16 1.10 -13.04
CA GLY A 41 -19.80 0.95 -14.46
C GLY A 41 -18.74 -0.13 -14.75
N ILE A 42 -18.15 -0.73 -13.71
CA ILE A 42 -17.02 -1.68 -13.79
C ILE A 42 -17.23 -2.93 -12.91
N SER A 43 -18.42 -3.08 -12.32
CA SER A 43 -18.79 -4.22 -11.48
C SER A 43 -18.63 -5.54 -12.23
N GLY A 44 -17.93 -6.51 -11.63
CA GLY A 44 -17.69 -7.83 -12.21
C GLY A 44 -16.65 -7.87 -13.34
N THR A 45 -15.96 -6.77 -13.64
CA THR A 45 -14.93 -6.78 -14.69
C THR A 45 -13.60 -7.38 -14.20
N PRO A 46 -12.79 -7.98 -15.10
CA PRO A 46 -11.46 -8.47 -14.77
C PRO A 46 -10.52 -7.37 -14.22
N GLY A 47 -10.70 -6.13 -14.70
CA GLY A 47 -9.94 -4.97 -14.23
C GLY A 47 -10.23 -4.64 -12.76
N ALA A 48 -11.50 -4.68 -12.35
CA ALA A 48 -11.85 -4.46 -10.95
C ALA A 48 -11.30 -5.57 -10.04
N GLY A 49 -11.23 -6.81 -10.52
CA GLY A 49 -10.55 -7.92 -9.83
C GLY A 49 -9.05 -7.69 -9.65
N LEU A 50 -8.36 -7.20 -10.69
CA LEU A 50 -6.95 -6.83 -10.61
C LEU A 50 -6.69 -5.71 -9.61
N ALA A 51 -7.57 -4.71 -9.53
CA ALA A 51 -7.46 -3.63 -8.54
C ALA A 51 -7.60 -4.16 -7.11
N ILE A 52 -8.54 -5.09 -6.85
CA ILE A 52 -8.66 -5.75 -5.54
C ILE A 52 -7.39 -6.52 -5.19
N LEU A 53 -6.87 -7.33 -6.11
CA LEU A 53 -5.65 -8.11 -5.88
C LEU A 53 -4.44 -7.21 -5.64
N GLY A 54 -4.31 -6.11 -6.39
CA GLY A 54 -3.26 -5.11 -6.19
C GLY A 54 -3.33 -4.47 -4.80
N MET A 55 -4.51 -4.01 -4.39
CA MET A 55 -4.70 -3.42 -3.06
C MET A 55 -4.53 -4.43 -1.92
N ALA A 56 -4.91 -5.69 -2.12
CA ALA A 56 -4.69 -6.76 -1.16
C ALA A 56 -3.19 -7.03 -1.01
N ALA A 57 -2.46 -7.15 -2.11
CA ALA A 57 -1.01 -7.33 -2.10
C ALA A 57 -0.29 -6.15 -1.42
N LEU A 58 -0.70 -4.92 -1.70
CA LEU A 58 -0.15 -3.72 -1.05
C LEU A 58 -0.43 -3.70 0.45
N THR A 59 -1.63 -4.09 0.87
CA THR A 59 -1.99 -4.16 2.29
C THR A 59 -1.14 -5.21 3.01
N VAL A 60 -1.01 -6.40 2.44
CA VAL A 60 -0.18 -7.48 2.99
C VAL A 60 1.29 -7.06 3.06
N ALA A 61 1.82 -6.45 2.00
CA ALA A 61 3.18 -5.96 1.96
C ALA A 61 3.44 -4.86 3.00
N ALA A 62 2.49 -3.94 3.20
CA ALA A 62 2.59 -2.90 4.22
C ALA A 62 2.63 -3.48 5.65
N LEU A 63 1.77 -4.47 5.94
CA LEU A 63 1.79 -5.18 7.22
C LEU A 63 3.08 -5.98 7.43
N LEU A 64 3.63 -6.57 6.36
CA LEU A 64 4.90 -7.30 6.43
C LEU A 64 6.06 -6.36 6.73
N VAL A 65 6.14 -5.18 6.09
CA VAL A 65 7.24 -4.23 6.36
C VAL A 65 7.30 -3.82 7.82
N GLY A 66 6.15 -3.65 8.50
CA GLY A 66 6.12 -3.37 9.94
C GLY A 66 6.81 -4.44 10.78
N ARG A 67 6.86 -5.69 10.32
CA ARG A 67 7.48 -6.81 11.03
C ARG A 67 8.91 -7.13 10.60
N LEU A 68 9.42 -6.50 9.53
CA LEU A 68 10.76 -6.78 9.01
C LEU A 68 11.81 -5.91 9.71
N ALA A 69 12.90 -6.55 10.16
CA ALA A 69 14.06 -5.84 10.69
C ALA A 69 14.66 -4.89 9.62
N PRO A 70 15.20 -3.72 10.03
CA PRO A 70 15.85 -2.78 9.10
C PRO A 70 16.99 -3.48 8.36
N GLY A 71 16.89 -3.55 7.03
CA GLY A 71 17.84 -4.28 6.19
C GLY A 71 17.43 -4.34 4.71
N ARG A 72 18.21 -5.05 3.89
CA ARG A 72 18.03 -5.13 2.43
C ARG A 72 16.64 -5.65 2.02
N LEU A 73 16.08 -6.58 2.79
CA LEU A 73 14.76 -7.15 2.55
C LEU A 73 13.64 -6.10 2.74
N ARG A 74 13.76 -5.20 3.73
CA ARG A 74 12.80 -4.10 3.94
C ARG A 74 12.79 -3.15 2.75
N THR A 75 13.96 -2.78 2.24
CA THR A 75 14.09 -1.93 1.04
C THR A 75 13.47 -2.60 -0.18
N PHE A 76 13.72 -3.90 -0.37
CA PHE A 76 13.13 -4.65 -1.48
C PHE A 76 11.59 -4.65 -1.43
N VAL A 77 11.01 -4.99 -0.27
CA VAL A 77 9.55 -4.98 -0.09
C VAL A 77 8.98 -3.57 -0.28
N THR A 78 9.66 -2.55 0.22
CA THR A 78 9.26 -1.15 0.04
C THR A 78 9.25 -0.73 -1.43
N VAL A 79 10.27 -1.11 -2.20
CA VAL A 79 10.31 -0.85 -3.66
C VAL A 79 9.19 -1.61 -4.37
N MET A 80 8.92 -2.87 -3.97
CA MET A 80 7.80 -3.64 -4.51
C MET A 80 6.44 -3.00 -4.20
N ILE A 81 6.26 -2.38 -3.03
CA ILE A 81 5.06 -1.61 -2.69
C ILE A 81 4.91 -0.40 -3.62
N LEU A 82 5.99 0.33 -3.90
CA LEU A 82 5.94 1.46 -4.83
C LEU A 82 5.57 1.03 -6.25
N ILE A 83 6.21 -0.02 -6.76
CA ILE A 83 5.93 -0.56 -8.10
C ILE A 83 4.50 -1.11 -8.17
N GLY A 84 4.08 -1.89 -7.16
CA GLY A 84 2.73 -2.41 -7.05
C GLY A 84 1.68 -1.30 -6.96
N GLY A 85 1.96 -0.23 -6.22
CA GLY A 85 1.11 0.95 -6.11
C GLY A 85 0.97 1.66 -7.45
N LEU A 86 2.05 1.84 -8.20
CA LEU A 86 2.02 2.43 -9.55
C LEU A 86 1.20 1.58 -10.54
N LEU A 87 1.39 0.26 -10.52
CA LEU A 87 0.61 -0.66 -11.37
C LEU A 87 -0.87 -0.65 -11.00
N THR A 88 -1.18 -0.60 -9.70
CA THR A 88 -2.56 -0.52 -9.23
C THR A 88 -3.18 0.83 -9.58
N LEU A 89 -2.39 1.92 -9.55
CA LEU A 89 -2.83 3.25 -9.99
C LEU A 89 -3.18 3.25 -11.48
N LEU A 90 -2.33 2.62 -12.31
CA LEU A 90 -2.58 2.47 -13.73
C LEU A 90 -3.87 1.67 -13.98
N CYS A 91 -4.10 0.60 -13.20
CA CYS A 91 -5.35 -0.16 -13.25
C CYS A 91 -6.57 0.70 -12.87
N ALA A 92 -6.47 1.48 -11.78
CA ALA A 92 -7.52 2.40 -11.35
C ALA A 92 -7.81 3.51 -12.37
N TRP A 93 -6.78 3.98 -13.08
CA TRP A 93 -6.90 4.94 -14.18
C TRP A 93 -7.73 4.35 -15.32
N PHE A 94 -7.45 3.12 -15.75
CA PHE A 94 -8.25 2.43 -16.76
C PHE A 94 -9.70 2.19 -16.34
N LEU A 95 -9.94 2.02 -15.04
CA LEU A 95 -11.27 1.87 -14.45
C LEU A 95 -12.03 3.21 -14.31
N MET A 96 -11.41 4.34 -14.69
CA MET A 96 -11.90 5.71 -14.48
C MET A 96 -12.34 5.98 -13.03
N GLN A 97 -11.75 5.28 -12.07
CA GLN A 97 -12.25 5.26 -10.70
C GLN A 97 -11.46 6.22 -9.81
N GLY A 98 -11.88 7.49 -9.80
CA GLY A 98 -11.23 8.60 -9.10
C GLY A 98 -10.92 8.34 -7.62
N TRP A 99 -11.84 7.72 -6.89
CA TRP A 99 -11.67 7.43 -5.46
C TRP A 99 -10.57 6.41 -5.18
N ILE A 100 -10.44 5.37 -6.01
CA ILE A 100 -9.37 4.37 -5.86
C ILE A 100 -8.02 5.00 -6.22
N MET A 101 -7.97 5.80 -7.29
CA MET A 101 -6.77 6.55 -7.66
C MET A 101 -6.28 7.43 -6.50
N LEU A 102 -7.17 8.19 -5.85
CA LEU A 102 -6.80 9.06 -4.74
C LEU A 102 -6.21 8.28 -3.56
N MET A 103 -6.77 7.12 -3.21
CA MET A 103 -6.23 6.28 -2.14
C MET A 103 -4.87 5.67 -2.47
N ILE A 104 -4.66 5.28 -3.73
CA ILE A 104 -3.37 4.74 -4.18
C ILE A 104 -2.31 5.84 -4.18
N VAL A 105 -2.65 7.05 -4.64
CA VAL A 105 -1.74 8.21 -4.59
C VAL A 105 -1.37 8.55 -3.16
N LEU A 106 -2.33 8.58 -2.23
CA LEU A 106 -2.06 8.77 -0.79
C LEU A 106 -1.14 7.70 -0.23
N THR A 107 -1.39 6.44 -0.57
CA THR A 107 -0.55 5.30 -0.15
C THR A 107 0.88 5.48 -0.67
N LEU A 108 1.05 5.78 -1.95
CA LEU A 108 2.35 6.03 -2.56
C LEU A 108 3.07 7.22 -1.92
N ALA A 109 2.37 8.35 -1.69
CA ALA A 109 2.95 9.54 -1.09
C ALA A 109 3.44 9.28 0.34
N LEU A 110 2.64 8.59 1.16
CA LEU A 110 3.02 8.23 2.53
C LEU A 110 4.23 7.27 2.57
N TRP A 111 4.27 6.31 1.65
CA TRP A 111 5.42 5.42 1.51
C TRP A 111 6.67 6.15 1.02
N LEU A 112 6.53 7.16 0.17
CA LEU A 112 7.65 7.96 -0.31
C LEU A 112 8.23 8.83 0.82
N VAL A 113 7.36 9.46 1.62
CA VAL A 113 7.76 10.21 2.82
C VAL A 113 8.48 9.28 3.81
N PHE A 114 8.01 8.05 4.01
CA PHE A 114 8.71 7.08 4.85
C PHE A 114 10.14 6.81 4.37
N ILE A 115 10.35 6.59 3.07
CA ILE A 115 11.68 6.34 2.53
C ILE A 115 12.60 7.55 2.74
N LEU A 116 12.06 8.77 2.63
CA LEU A 116 12.82 10.01 2.83
C LEU A 116 13.15 10.28 4.30
N VAL A 117 12.28 9.87 5.23
CA VAL A 117 12.45 10.11 6.67
C VAL A 117 13.21 8.97 7.38
N ALA A 118 13.05 7.74 6.92
CA ALA A 118 13.67 6.55 7.52
C ALA A 118 15.03 6.17 6.90
N ARG A 119 15.56 6.99 5.98
CA ARG A 119 16.94 6.95 5.50
C ARG A 119 17.74 8.08 6.13
#